data_AF-A0A3N5W291-F1
#
_entry.id   AF-A0A3N5W291-F1
#
_cell.length_a   1.000
_cell.length_b   1.000
_cell.length_c   1.000
_cell.angle_alpha   90.00
_cell.angle_beta   90.00
_cell.angle_gamma   90.00
#
_symmetry.space_group_name_H-M   'P 1'
#
loop_
_entity.id
_entity.type
_entity.pdbx_description
1 polymer ?
#
loop_
_entity_poly.entity_id
_entity_poly.type
_entity_poly.pdbx_seq_one_letter_code
_entity_poly.pdbx_strand_id
1 'polypeptide(L)'
;MRPYNEMISWYSGRIPAQVLCDPGRIYLAYFADCMPGLKHQFSLPGGTYRLEWINPVHGNTLLVKTLTHPGVYLPVDMPGYVGDLFLKMTKTA
;
A
#
# COMPACT_ATOMS: atom_id res chain seq x y z
N MET A 1 9.93 9.21 -8.85
CA MET A 1 8.60 8.98 -8.24
C MET A 1 7.78 10.26 -8.34
N ARG A 2 6.46 10.16 -8.45
CA ARG A 2 5.53 11.30 -8.45
C ARG A 2 4.24 11.00 -7.66
N PRO A 3 3.51 12.01 -7.17
CA PRO A 3 2.16 11.82 -6.62
C PRO A 3 1.25 11.10 -7.61
N TYR A 4 0.48 10.12 -7.12
CA TYR A 4 -0.39 9.29 -7.95
C TYR A 4 -1.58 8.72 -7.16
N ASN A 5 -2.35 9.61 -6.53
CA ASN A 5 -3.49 9.23 -5.68
C ASN A 5 -4.64 8.57 -6.46
N GLU A 6 -4.69 8.73 -7.79
CA GLU A 6 -5.65 8.05 -8.68
C GLU A 6 -5.55 6.51 -8.61
N MET A 7 -4.43 6.00 -8.10
CA MET A 7 -4.25 4.57 -7.82
C MET A 7 -5.18 4.06 -6.73
N ILE A 8 -5.68 4.91 -5.82
CA ILE A 8 -6.58 4.48 -4.75
C ILE A 8 -7.98 4.34 -5.36
N SER A 9 -8.42 3.10 -5.58
CA SER A 9 -9.71 2.82 -6.21
C SER A 9 -10.87 2.80 -5.20
N TRP A 10 -10.58 2.38 -3.97
CA TRP A 10 -11.57 2.30 -2.90
C TRP A 10 -10.88 2.21 -1.53
N TYR A 11 -11.56 2.65 -0.47
CA TYR A 11 -11.13 2.42 0.91
C TYR A 11 -12.33 2.41 1.86
N SER A 12 -12.19 1.71 2.99
CA SER A 12 -13.19 1.75 4.06
C SER A 12 -12.95 2.93 5.01
N GLY A 13 -14.05 3.53 5.49
CA GLY A 13 -14.00 4.63 6.44
C GLY A 13 -13.40 5.91 5.85
N ARG A 14 -12.66 6.65 6.66
CA ARG A 14 -12.14 7.98 6.31
C ARG A 14 -10.63 8.06 6.53
N ILE A 15 -9.86 7.13 5.96
CA ILE A 15 -8.39 7.25 5.94
C ILE A 15 -7.95 7.85 4.60
N PRO A 16 -7.49 9.11 4.59
CA PRO A 16 -6.79 9.64 3.43
C PRO A 16 -5.47 8.89 3.28
N ALA A 17 -5.29 8.23 2.13
CA ALA A 17 -3.99 7.71 1.73
C ALA A 17 -3.35 8.65 0.71
N GLN A 18 -2.03 8.76 0.75
CA GLN A 18 -1.26 9.48 -0.25
C GLN A 18 -0.31 8.52 -0.94
N VAL A 19 -0.26 8.55 -2.27
CA VAL A 19 0.55 7.62 -3.05
C VAL A 19 1.63 8.37 -3.81
N LEU A 20 2.86 7.86 -3.72
CA LEU A 20 3.98 8.19 -4.59
C LEU A 20 4.36 6.94 -5.40
N CYS A 21 4.56 7.07 -6.70
CA CYS A 21 4.96 5.91 -7.49
C CYS A 21 5.91 6.21 -8.66
N ASP A 22 6.55 5.14 -9.12
CA ASP A 22 7.12 4.97 -10.45
C ASP A 22 6.35 3.78 -11.09
N PRO A 23 5.32 4.06 -11.92
CA PRO A 23 4.40 3.05 -12.43
C PRO A 23 5.14 1.86 -13.08
N GLY A 24 4.69 0.65 -12.74
CA GLY A 24 5.30 -0.60 -13.19
C GLY A 24 6.54 -1.04 -12.40
N ARG A 25 7.03 -0.25 -11.44
CA ARG A 25 8.24 -0.57 -10.67
C ARG A 25 8.02 -0.54 -9.17
N ILE A 26 7.62 0.61 -8.63
CA ILE A 26 7.50 0.80 -7.18
C ILE A 26 6.41 1.81 -6.83
N TYR A 27 5.68 1.51 -5.77
CA TYR A 27 4.57 2.32 -5.26
C TYR A 27 4.70 2.41 -3.74
N LEU A 28 4.49 3.60 -3.20
CA LEU A 28 4.55 3.88 -1.77
C LEU A 28 3.25 4.59 -1.38
N ALA A 29 2.44 3.94 -0.55
CA ALA A 29 1.25 4.52 0.02
C ALA A 29 1.52 4.91 1.48
N TYR A 30 1.23 6.15 1.83
CA TYR A 30 1.19 6.64 3.21
C TYR A 30 -0.23 6.67 3.71
N PHE A 31 -0.43 6.28 4.96
CA PHE A 31 -1.71 6.31 5.63
C PHE A 31 -1.53 6.98 6.99
N ALA A 32 -2.31 8.02 7.24
CA ALA A 32 -2.33 8.70 8.54
C ALA A 32 -3.37 8.05 9.46
N ASP A 33 -3.05 7.96 10.75
CA ASP A 33 -3.96 7.54 11.82
C ASP A 33 -4.70 6.20 11.54
N CYS A 34 -3.96 5.19 11.08
CA CYS A 34 -4.54 3.89 10.76
C CYS A 34 -5.11 3.22 12.02
N MET A 35 -6.16 2.42 11.82
CA MET A 35 -6.67 1.50 12.82
C MET A 35 -6.84 0.09 12.22
N PRO A 36 -6.78 -0.96 13.06
CA PRO A 36 -7.01 -2.33 12.62
C PRO A 36 -8.36 -2.52 11.92
N GLY A 37 -8.39 -3.38 10.89
CA GLY A 37 -9.60 -3.74 10.16
C GLY A 37 -9.97 -2.78 9.01
N LEU A 38 -9.21 -1.71 8.82
CA LEU A 38 -9.38 -0.83 7.67
C LEU A 38 -8.78 -1.45 6.41
N LYS A 39 -9.42 -1.16 5.28
CA LYS A 39 -9.15 -1.80 4.00
C LYS A 39 -8.94 -0.74 2.93
N HIS A 40 -7.94 -0.95 2.10
CA HIS A 40 -7.70 -0.14 0.91
C HIS A 40 -7.63 -1.03 -0.32
N GLN A 41 -8.00 -0.45 -1.44
CA GLN A 41 -7.90 -1.07 -2.74
C GLN A 41 -7.10 -0.18 -3.66
N PHE A 42 -6.12 -0.78 -4.31
CA PHE A 42 -5.21 -0.09 -5.21
C PHE A 42 -5.34 -0.61 -6.63
N SER A 43 -5.45 0.28 -7.60
CA SER A 43 -5.40 -0.09 -9.00
C SER A 43 -3.96 -0.29 -9.46
N LEU A 44 -3.57 -1.54 -9.69
CA LEU A 44 -2.22 -1.93 -10.07
C LEU A 44 -2.23 -2.72 -11.38
N PRO A 45 -1.19 -2.57 -12.22
CA PRO A 45 -1.00 -3.47 -13.34
C PRO A 45 -0.67 -4.89 -12.83
N GLY A 46 -0.93 -5.89 -13.66
CA GLY A 46 -0.58 -7.28 -13.34
C GLY A 46 0.93 -7.45 -13.12
N GLY A 47 1.28 -8.37 -12.22
CA GLY A 47 2.67 -8.66 -11.87
C GLY A 47 2.82 -9.34 -10.52
N THR A 48 4.05 -9.72 -10.18
CA THR A 48 4.40 -10.17 -8.83
C THR A 48 4.93 -9.00 -8.03
N TYR A 49 4.40 -8.81 -6.83
CA TYR A 49 4.72 -7.69 -5.96
C TYR A 49 5.18 -8.18 -4.61
N ARG A 50 6.22 -7.54 -4.09
CA ARG A 50 6.62 -7.57 -2.68
C ARG A 50 5.98 -6.38 -1.97
N LEU A 51 5.13 -6.66 -1.00
CA LEU A 51 4.45 -5.71 -0.13
C LEU A 51 5.18 -5.66 1.21
N GLU A 52 5.50 -4.45 1.65
CA GLU A 52 6.20 -4.19 2.91
C GLU A 52 5.44 -3.10 3.67
N TRP A 53 4.89 -3.45 4.83
CA TRP A 53 4.31 -2.47 5.76
C TRP A 53 5.41 -1.95 6.67
N ILE A 54 5.60 -0.64 6.72
CA ILE A 54 6.71 0.01 7.39
C ILE A 54 6.17 1.01 8.38
N ASN A 55 6.69 0.97 9.61
CA ASN A 55 6.43 2.00 10.60
C ASN A 55 7.24 3.26 10.25
N PRO A 56 6.60 4.43 10.04
CA PRO A 56 7.30 5.64 9.63
C PRO A 56 8.18 6.24 10.73
N VAL A 57 7.90 5.98 12.00
CA VAL A 57 8.63 6.55 13.15
C VAL A 57 9.99 5.87 13.31
N HIS A 58 10.04 4.55 13.18
CA HIS A 58 11.26 3.77 13.42
C HIS A 58 11.90 3.20 12.15
N GLY A 59 11.19 3.25 11.02
CA GLY A 59 11.63 2.71 9.74
C GLY A 59 11.65 1.18 9.65
N ASN A 60 11.17 0.47 10.67
CA ASN A 60 11.15 -0.99 10.67
C ASN A 60 9.97 -1.55 9.87
N THR A 61 10.23 -2.64 9.16
CA THR A 61 9.20 -3.38 8.44
C THR A 61 8.41 -4.26 9.40
N LEU A 62 7.11 -4.02 9.50
CA LEU A 62 6.17 -4.74 10.37
C LEU A 62 5.70 -6.05 9.73
N LEU A 63 5.45 -6.03 8.42
CA LEU A 63 4.93 -7.18 7.67
C LEU A 63 5.47 -7.17 6.25
N VAL A 64 5.87 -8.36 5.78
CA VAL A 64 6.28 -8.59 4.39
C VAL A 64 5.41 -9.69 3.79
N LYS A 65 4.90 -9.45 2.58
CA LYS A 65 4.17 -10.45 1.81
C LYS A 65 4.55 -10.35 0.34
N THR A 66 4.77 -11.48 -0.31
CA THR A 66 4.87 -11.54 -1.78
C THR A 66 3.58 -12.12 -2.33
N LEU A 67 3.05 -11.52 -3.40
CA LEU A 67 1.86 -12.03 -4.08
C LEU A 67 1.96 -11.78 -5.59
N THR A 68 1.34 -12.68 -6.35
CA THR A 68 1.08 -12.47 -7.78
C THR A 68 -0.30 -11.88 -7.94
N HIS A 69 -0.39 -10.75 -8.62
CA HIS A 69 -1.61 -9.99 -8.85
C HIS A 69 -1.96 -10.03 -10.33
N PRO A 70 -3.18 -10.43 -10.72
CA PRO A 70 -3.60 -10.44 -12.14
C PRO A 70 -3.75 -9.04 -12.73
N GLY A 71 -3.81 -8.00 -11.89
CA GLY A 71 -4.07 -6.62 -12.28
C GLY A 71 -5.45 -6.15 -11.83
N VAL A 72 -5.78 -4.91 -12.21
CA VAL A 72 -7.05 -4.21 -11.96
C VAL A 72 -7.13 -3.63 -10.55
N TYR A 73 -7.37 -4.46 -9.52
CA TYR A 73 -7.58 -4.00 -8.15
C TYR A 73 -6.96 -4.94 -7.12
N LEU A 74 -5.97 -4.46 -6.39
CA LEU A 74 -5.34 -5.18 -5.29
C LEU A 74 -5.95 -4.69 -3.96
N PRO A 75 -6.76 -5.52 -3.28
CA PRO A 75 -7.14 -5.23 -1.90
C PRO A 75 -5.93 -5.44 -0.98
N VAL A 76 -5.77 -4.54 -0.01
CA VAL A 76 -4.82 -4.68 1.09
C VAL A 76 -5.52 -4.45 2.41
N ASP A 77 -5.21 -5.31 3.37
CA ASP A 77 -5.69 -5.21 4.73
C ASP A 77 -4.61 -4.52 5.56
N MET A 78 -5.03 -3.53 6.36
CA MET A 78 -4.16 -2.91 7.35
C MET A 78 -3.67 -3.96 8.36
N PRO A 79 -2.38 -3.94 8.74
CA PRO A 79 -1.90 -4.76 9.84
C PRO A 79 -2.57 -4.33 11.16
N GLY A 80 -2.48 -5.17 12.20
CA GLY A 80 -2.99 -4.86 13.54
C GLY A 80 -2.17 -3.79 14.28
N TYR A 81 -2.02 -2.61 13.66
CA TYR A 81 -1.26 -1.46 14.14
C TYR A 81 -2.16 -0.23 14.21
N VAL A 82 -1.88 0.65 15.18
CA VAL A 82 -2.58 1.93 15.33
C VAL A 82 -1.58 3.06 15.11
N GLY A 83 -1.92 4.01 14.25
CA GLY A 83 -1.08 5.15 13.89
C GLY A 83 -0.64 5.11 12.43
N ASP A 84 0.40 5.87 12.11
CA ASP A 84 0.81 6.06 10.72
C ASP A 84 1.53 4.84 10.15
N LEU A 85 1.32 4.58 8.86
CA LEU A 85 1.93 3.47 8.15
C LEU A 85 2.34 3.84 6.73
N PHE A 86 3.44 3.25 6.28
CA PHE A 86 3.75 3.14 4.87
C PHE A 86 3.47 1.72 4.37
N LEU A 87 2.88 1.60 3.18
CA LEU A 87 2.90 0.39 2.39
C LEU A 87 3.78 0.62 1.16
N LYS A 88 4.89 -0.10 1.10
CA LYS A 88 5.75 -0.15 -0.08
C LYS A 88 5.42 -1.39 -0.90
N MET A 89 5.13 -1.21 -2.18
CA MET A 89 4.84 -2.26 -3.15
C MET A 89 5.89 -2.20 -4.25
N THR A 90 6.71 -3.23 -4.36
CA THR A 90 7.77 -3.32 -5.38
C THR A 90 7.43 -4.44 -6.35
N LYS A 91 7.35 -4.15 -7.65
CA LYS A 91 7.18 -5.19 -8.67
C LYS A 91 8.49 -5.96 -8.81
N THR A 92 8.42 -7.28 -8.69
CA THR A 92 9.59 -8.18 -8.75
C THR A 92 9.62 -9.05 -10.00
N ALA A 93 8.46 -9.24 -10.66
CA ALA A 93 8.32 -9.93 -11.94
C ALA A 93 7.10 -9.40 -12.69
#